data_AF-A0A411GYH3-F1
#
_entry.id   AF-A0A411GYH3-F1
#
_cell.length_a   1.000
_cell.length_b   1.000
_cell.length_c   1.000
_cell.angle_alpha   90.00
_cell.angle_beta   90.00
_cell.angle_gamma   90.00
#
_symmetry.space_group_name_H-M   'P 1'
#
loop_
_entity.id
_entity.type
_entity.pdbx_description
1 polymer ?
#
loop_
_entity_poly.entity_id
_entity_poly.type
_entity_poly.pdbx_seq_one_letter_code
_entity_poly.pdbx_strand_id
1 'polypeptide(L)'
;MFILIVSFLVLLCSALIVVYYITNYISYSDFSEKLTAFECGFDPLSEMRSPFSTRFFLLVVLFLIFDVEIALLFPVLSLFSTNMSLLATSALMMFLLILLFGMFHEWNEGALDWFST
;
A
#
# COMPACT_ATOMS: atom_id res chain seq x y z
N MET A 1 -1.06 -16.01 -56.72
CA MET A 1 -2.05 -15.68 -55.67
C MET A 1 -1.38 -15.35 -54.34
N PHE A 2 -0.55 -16.25 -53.78
CA PHE A 2 0.16 -16.00 -52.52
C PHE A 2 1.05 -14.73 -52.54
N ILE A 3 1.82 -14.51 -53.60
CA ILE A 3 2.69 -13.32 -53.74
C ILE A 3 1.89 -12.00 -53.74
N LEU A 4 0.71 -11.98 -54.38
CA LEU A 4 -0.19 -10.82 -54.39
C LEU A 4 -0.74 -10.50 -53.00
N ILE A 5 -1.07 -11.52 -52.22
CA ILE A 5 -1.53 -11.37 -50.83
C ILE A 5 -0.41 -10.79 -49.97
N VAL A 6 0.82 -11.31 -50.11
CA VAL A 6 1.98 -10.79 -49.37
C VAL A 6 2.28 -9.34 -49.73
N SER A 7 2.27 -8.97 -51.02
CA SER A 7 2.51 -7.58 -51.44
C SER A 7 1.44 -6.62 -50.92
N PHE A 8 0.18 -7.06 -50.87
CA PHE A 8 -0.92 -6.25 -50.34
C PHE A 8 -0.77 -6.02 -48.83
N LEU A 9 -0.39 -7.05 -48.08
CA LEU A 9 -0.14 -6.95 -46.64
C LEU A 9 1.01 -6.00 -46.31
N VAL A 10 2.11 -6.06 -47.07
CA VAL A 10 3.26 -5.16 -46.89
C VAL A 10 2.86 -3.71 -47.15
N LEU A 11 2.11 -3.45 -48.23
CA LEU A 11 1.59 -2.11 -48.53
C LEU A 11 0.68 -1.60 -47.41
N LEU A 12 -0.23 -2.44 -46.92
CA LEU A 12 -1.14 -2.07 -45.83
C LEU A 12 -0.36 -1.73 -44.55
N CYS A 13 0.61 -2.56 -44.16
CA CYS A 13 1.48 -2.27 -43.00
C CYS A 13 2.24 -0.95 -43.18
N SER A 14 2.82 -0.70 -44.35
CA SER A 14 3.54 0.55 -44.62
C SER A 14 2.64 1.78 -44.52
N ALA A 15 1.41 1.68 -45.03
CA ALA A 15 0.42 2.76 -44.97
C ALA A 15 0.00 3.06 -43.52
N LEU A 16 -0.24 2.03 -42.71
CA LEU A 16 -0.59 2.19 -41.30
C LEU A 16 0.54 2.86 -40.49
N ILE A 17 1.80 2.51 -40.79
CA ILE A 17 2.97 3.13 -40.16
C ILE A 17 3.05 4.63 -40.52
N VAL A 18 2.83 4.98 -41.78
CA VAL A 18 2.81 6.39 -42.22
C VAL A 18 1.70 7.16 -41.52
N VAL A 19 0.50 6.59 -41.42
CA VAL A 19 -0.63 7.20 -40.71
C VAL A 19 -0.29 7.43 -39.23
N TYR A 20 0.34 6.47 -38.55
CA TYR A 20 0.78 6.60 -37.17
C TYR A 20 1.76 7.78 -36.98
N TYR A 21 2.76 7.92 -37.85
CA TYR A 21 3.72 9.01 -37.71
C TYR A 21 3.09 10.38 -37.97
N ILE A 22 2.15 10.49 -38.90
CA ILE A 22 1.42 11.73 -39.17
C ILE A 22 0.56 12.13 -37.96
N THR A 23 -0.17 11.19 -37.36
CA THR A 23 -1.05 11.49 -36.22
C THR A 23 -0.27 11.80 -34.94
N ASN A 24 0.85 11.12 -34.71
CA ASN A 24 1.63 11.28 -33.49
C ASN A 24 2.50 12.56 -33.47
N TYR A 25 2.81 13.13 -34.64
CA TYR A 25 3.58 14.38 -34.74
C TYR A 25 2.83 15.60 -34.17
N ILE A 26 1.50 15.59 -34.21
CA ILE A 26 0.65 16.67 -33.69
C ILE A 26 0.57 16.65 -32.15
N SER A 27 0.80 15.50 -31.51
CA SER A 27 0.66 15.35 -30.04
C SER A 27 1.85 15.90 -29.24
N TYR A 28 2.92 16.42 -29.89
CA TYR A 28 4.15 16.79 -29.17
C TYR A 28 4.08 18.16 -28.46
N SER A 29 3.10 19.01 -28.76
CA SER A 29 2.96 20.32 -28.11
C SER A 29 2.45 20.23 -26.67
N ASP A 30 1.67 19.20 -26.34
CA ASP A 30 0.90 19.15 -25.09
C ASP A 30 1.55 18.26 -24.02
N PHE A 31 2.82 17.88 -24.21
CA PHE A 31 3.52 17.04 -23.24
C PHE A 31 3.67 17.73 -21.87
N SER A 32 3.76 19.06 -21.81
CA SER A 32 3.87 19.77 -20.54
C SER A 32 2.62 19.59 -19.67
N GLU A 33 1.43 19.71 -20.25
CA GLU A 33 0.16 19.53 -19.51
C GLU A 33 -0.11 18.06 -19.16
N LYS A 34 0.42 17.11 -19.94
CA LYS A 34 0.36 15.68 -19.57
C LYS A 34 1.27 15.33 -18.40
N LEU A 35 2.28 16.16 -18.12
CA LEU A 35 3.26 15.96 -17.05
C LEU A 35 2.89 16.70 -15.76
N THR A 36 1.80 17.48 -15.74
CA THR A 36 1.30 18.12 -14.53
C THR A 36 0.39 17.19 -13.73
N ALA A 37 0.24 17.48 -12.43
CA ALA A 37 -0.65 16.73 -11.56
C ALA A 37 -2.12 16.96 -11.96
N PHE A 38 -2.91 15.89 -11.99
CA PHE A 38 -4.34 15.99 -12.28
C PHE A 38 -5.09 16.53 -11.05
N GLU A 39 -5.58 17.77 -11.13
CA GLU A 39 -6.40 18.39 -10.08
C GLU A 39 -7.80 18.75 -10.63
N CYS A 40 -8.48 17.76 -11.23
CA CYS A 40 -9.83 17.90 -11.82
C CYS A 40 -9.94 19.02 -12.89
N GLY A 41 -8.85 19.28 -13.61
CA GLY A 41 -8.79 20.32 -14.65
C GLY A 41 -8.38 21.71 -14.15
N PHE A 42 -7.96 21.82 -12.89
CA PHE A 42 -7.38 23.04 -12.32
C PHE A 42 -5.87 22.90 -12.13
N ASP A 43 -5.19 24.05 -12.05
CA ASP A 43 -3.78 24.11 -11.66
C ASP A 43 -3.62 23.78 -10.17
N PRO A 44 -2.55 23.05 -9.78
CA PRO A 44 -2.29 22.67 -8.40
C PRO A 44 -2.29 23.89 -7.47
N LEU A 45 -3.28 23.96 -6.57
CA LEU A 45 -3.46 25.08 -5.64
C LEU A 45 -2.42 25.11 -4.51
N SER A 46 -1.80 23.96 -4.21
CA SER A 46 -0.87 23.81 -3.09
C SER A 46 0.21 22.75 -3.36
N GLU A 47 1.32 22.86 -2.63
CA GLU A 47 2.34 21.83 -2.57
C GLU A 47 1.72 20.48 -2.13
N MET A 48 2.12 19.38 -2.75
CA MET A 48 1.62 18.02 -2.44
C MET A 48 1.87 17.58 -0.98
N ARG A 49 2.66 18.33 -0.21
CA ARG A 49 3.01 18.00 1.17
C ARG A 49 2.07 18.71 2.14
N SER A 50 0.90 18.11 2.33
CA SER A 50 0.04 18.46 3.46
C SER A 50 0.52 17.78 4.75
N PRO A 51 0.36 18.42 5.92
CA PRO A 51 0.60 17.75 7.19
C PRO A 51 -0.31 16.53 7.28
N PHE A 52 0.31 15.36 7.40
CA PHE A 52 -0.38 14.10 7.52
C PHE A 52 -1.04 13.98 8.90
N SER A 53 -2.15 13.23 8.99
CA SER A 53 -2.85 13.10 10.25
C SER A 53 -2.02 12.26 11.24
N THR A 54 -1.90 12.75 12.48
CA THR A 54 -1.17 12.08 13.56
C THR A 54 -1.79 10.74 13.95
N ARG A 55 -3.07 10.50 13.58
CA ARG A 55 -3.79 9.26 13.87
C ARG A 55 -3.22 8.06 13.11
N PHE A 56 -2.88 8.23 11.84
CA PHE A 56 -2.23 7.17 11.07
C PHE A 56 -0.84 6.84 11.60
N PHE A 57 -0.12 7.84 12.12
CA PHE A 57 1.16 7.60 12.79
C PHE A 57 0.99 6.72 14.03
N LEU A 58 0.00 7.02 14.89
CA LEU A 58 -0.30 6.19 16.07
C LEU A 58 -0.65 4.75 15.68
N LEU A 59 -1.47 4.56 14.63
CA LEU A 59 -1.83 3.23 14.14
C LEU A 59 -0.60 2.44 13.67
N VAL A 60 0.34 3.08 12.96
CA VAL A 60 1.59 2.42 12.52
C VAL A 60 2.47 2.02 13.70
N VAL A 61 2.62 2.89 14.70
CA VAL A 61 3.41 2.58 15.91
C VAL A 61 2.78 1.43 16.68
N LEU A 62 1.46 1.47 16.87
CA LEU A 62 0.69 0.42 17.54
C LEU A 62 0.79 -0.92 16.80
N PHE A 63 0.67 -0.92 15.48
CA PHE A 63 0.88 -2.10 14.65
C PHE A 63 2.28 -2.70 14.82
N LEU A 64 3.32 -1.86 14.85
CA LEU A 64 4.70 -2.32 15.03
C LEU A 64 4.90 -3.00 16.39
N ILE A 65 4.35 -2.42 17.45
CA ILE A 65 4.40 -3.00 18.81
C ILE A 65 3.70 -4.36 18.83
N PHE A 66 2.47 -4.45 18.30
CA PHE A 66 1.73 -5.72 18.26
C PHE A 66 2.43 -6.80 17.41
N ASP A 67 3.08 -6.43 16.31
CA ASP A 67 3.83 -7.38 15.48
C ASP A 67 5.02 -7.99 16.27
N VAL A 68 5.74 -7.17 17.03
CA VAL A 68 6.83 -7.63 17.91
C VAL A 68 6.30 -8.54 19.02
N GLU A 69 5.16 -8.21 19.62
CA GLU A 69 4.54 -9.02 20.67
C GLU A 69 4.09 -10.40 20.15
N ILE A 70 3.51 -10.46 18.94
CA ILE A 70 3.13 -11.72 18.30
C ILE A 70 4.38 -12.55 17.96
N ALA A 71 5.46 -11.91 17.50
CA ALA A 71 6.73 -12.59 17.25
C ALA A 71 7.29 -13.25 18.52
N LEU A 72 7.10 -12.64 19.69
CA LEU A 72 7.48 -13.21 20.99
C LEU A 72 6.56 -14.35 21.45
N LEU A 73 5.29 -14.37 21.04
CA LEU A 73 4.36 -15.47 21.33
C LEU A 73 4.65 -16.73 20.52
N PHE A 74 5.20 -16.60 19.31
CA PHE A 74 5.37 -17.73 18.39
C PHE A 74 6.24 -18.89 18.94
N PRO A 75 7.41 -18.65 19.55
CA PRO A 75 8.21 -19.72 20.16
C PRO A 75 7.49 -20.45 21.28
N VAL A 76 6.60 -19.76 21.99
CA VAL A 76 5.86 -20.33 23.12
C VAL A 76 4.84 -21.36 22.64
N LEU A 77 4.24 -21.17 21.47
CA LEU A 77 3.37 -22.17 20.84
C LEU A 77 4.10 -23.49 20.58
N SER A 78 5.37 -23.43 20.19
CA SER A 78 6.17 -24.64 20.00
C SER A 78 6.44 -25.37 21.31
N LEU A 79 6.65 -24.63 22.40
CA LEU A 79 6.89 -25.18 23.73
C LEU A 79 5.65 -25.87 24.31
N PHE A 80 4.42 -25.47 23.96
CA PHE A 80 3.19 -26.18 24.36
C PHE A 80 3.12 -27.62 23.86
N SER A 81 3.79 -27.95 22.75
CA SER A 81 3.88 -29.33 22.27
C SER A 81 4.78 -30.21 23.14
N THR A 82 5.64 -29.58 23.95
CA THR A 82 6.48 -30.23 24.97
C THR A 82 5.87 -30.03 26.35
N ASN A 83 6.23 -30.86 27.34
CA ASN A 83 5.75 -30.69 28.71
C ASN A 83 6.22 -29.34 29.28
N MET A 84 5.35 -28.34 29.24
CA MET A 84 5.58 -27.02 29.83
C MET A 84 5.65 -27.11 31.35
N SER A 85 6.65 -26.48 31.95
CA SER A 85 6.74 -26.33 33.40
C SER A 85 5.64 -25.38 33.92
N LEU A 86 5.20 -25.60 35.16
CA LEU A 86 4.23 -24.71 35.83
C LEU A 86 4.72 -23.25 35.90
N LEU A 87 6.04 -23.05 35.98
CA LEU A 87 6.64 -21.73 35.94
C LEU A 87 6.46 -21.07 34.57
N ALA A 88 6.74 -21.80 33.48
CA ALA A 88 6.59 -21.30 32.12
C ALA A 88 5.13 -20.94 31.80
N THR A 89 4.16 -21.75 32.25
CA THR A 89 2.74 -21.43 32.05
C THR A 89 2.32 -20.19 32.85
N SER A 90 2.79 -20.04 34.09
CA SER A 90 2.49 -18.84 34.88
C SER A 90 3.08 -17.55 34.29
N ALA A 91 4.32 -17.61 33.77
CA ALA A 91 4.96 -16.49 33.10
C ALA A 91 4.22 -16.07 31.82
N LEU A 92 3.76 -17.05 31.04
CA LEU A 92 2.97 -16.83 29.83
C LEU A 92 1.63 -16.17 30.15
N MET A 93 0.94 -16.64 31.19
CA MET A 93 -0.32 -16.02 31.64
C MET A 93 -0.12 -14.58 32.10
N MET A 94 0.97 -14.30 32.82
CA MET A 94 1.32 -12.92 33.21
C MET A 94 1.63 -12.06 31.98
N PHE A 95 2.36 -12.59 31.00
CA PHE A 95 2.65 -11.90 29.75
C PHE A 95 1.36 -11.54 28.98
N LEU A 96 0.44 -12.49 28.80
CA LEU A 96 -0.85 -12.24 28.15
C LEU A 96 -1.71 -11.21 28.89
N LEU A 97 -1.68 -11.20 30.22
CA LEU A 97 -2.39 -10.18 31.00
C LEU A 97 -1.83 -8.79 30.73
N ILE A 98 -0.51 -8.64 30.69
CA ILE A 98 0.13 -7.34 30.38
C ILE A 98 -0.29 -6.85 28.99
N LEU A 99 -0.30 -7.75 27.99
CA LEU A 99 -0.76 -7.42 26.63
C LEU A 99 -2.22 -6.94 26.62
N LEU A 100 -3.11 -7.68 27.29
CA LEU A 100 -4.53 -7.32 27.37
C LEU A 100 -4.72 -5.96 28.06
N PHE A 101 -4.01 -5.70 29.16
CA PHE A 101 -4.10 -4.42 29.86
C PHE A 101 -3.55 -3.25 29.02
N GLY A 102 -2.44 -3.46 28.30
CA GLY A 102 -1.91 -2.47 27.36
C GLY A 102 -2.94 -2.10 26.28
N MET A 103 -3.56 -3.12 25.69
CA MET A 103 -4.65 -2.95 24.73
C MET A 103 -5.85 -2.16 25.28
N PHE A 104 -6.32 -2.51 26.49
CA PHE A 104 -7.42 -1.78 27.12
C PHE A 104 -7.08 -0.31 27.40
N HIS A 105 -5.83 -0.04 27.79
CA HIS A 105 -5.36 1.33 28.01
C HIS A 105 -5.38 2.13 26.71
N GLU A 106 -4.81 1.60 25.62
CA GLU A 106 -4.79 2.26 24.31
C GLU A 106 -6.20 2.50 23.74
N TRP A 107 -7.12 1.57 23.99
CA TRP A 107 -8.52 1.75 23.60
C TRP A 107 -9.18 2.90 24.38
N ASN A 108 -8.98 2.98 25.70
CA ASN A 108 -9.53 4.08 26.50
C ASN A 108 -9.00 5.46 26.10
N GLU A 109 -7.77 5.53 25.57
CA GLU A 109 -7.17 6.77 25.05
C GLU A 109 -7.70 7.15 23.64
N GLY A 110 -8.58 6.35 23.05
CA GLY A 110 -9.16 6.62 21.73
C GLY A 110 -8.16 6.49 20.58
N ALA A 111 -7.01 5.84 20.80
CA ALA A 111 -5.98 5.65 19.77
C ALA A 111 -6.48 4.80 18.58
N LEU A 112 -7.53 4.00 18.81
CA LEU A 112 -8.16 3.11 17.83
C LEU A 112 -9.36 3.76 17.12
N ASP A 113 -9.82 4.93 17.55
CA ASP A 113 -11.00 5.57 16.99
C ASP A 113 -10.67 6.28 15.66
N TRP A 114 -11.26 5.76 14.58
CA TRP A 114 -11.05 6.30 13.24
C TRP A 114 -11.80 7.63 13.02
N PHE A 115 -13.02 7.74 13.55
CA PHE A 115 -13.89 8.90 13.40
C PHE A 115 -14.06 9.60 14.75
N SER A 116 -13.48 10.80 14.87
CA SER A 116 -13.95 11.74 15.87
C SER A 116 -15.21 12.38 15.34
N THR A 117 -16.37 11.99 15.87
CA THR A 117 -17.51 12.92 15.93
C THR A 117 -17.17 14.07 16.87
#